data_AF-A0A6P8IXI7-F1
#
_entry.id   AF-A0A6P8IXI7-F1
#
_cell.length_a   1.000
_cell.length_b   1.000
_cell.length_c   1.000
_cell.angle_alpha   90.00
_cell.angle_beta   90.00
_cell.angle_gamma   90.00
#
_symmetry.space_group_name_H-M   'P 1'
#
loop_
_entity.id
_entity.type
_entity.pdbx_description
1 polymer ?
#
loop_
_entity_poly.entity_id
_entity_poly.type
_entity_poly.pdbx_seq_one_letter_code
_entity_poly.pdbx_strand_id
1 'polypeptide(L)'
;MALTASELDAKANKERLRQAVMALEALRNVIKNNPGTEAQCIGHFKMIFSLLRITGATTLQQYALEVISGVTSNKNCVNSIADSEILGFLLLTLHTLTSSQLLTVDTLHALCSNTKIVKEAMYKGALIYLMDLFCNGMNPTVRERSAELFAKMMSDKLIGPHVKIILSKFLPPIFMDAMRDSAEACVHMFEATHENPELIWNDEAREKVCGVVKELKDRHYHNQRENLDIQWKLPDDFTVKFNEAEGELTIGGVYLRLFIQQPAWVLRNPKEFLHALLEKFVETVNKTSPDSQYLETITQAVLCLFTAQPTLADQIPGLGHIPAIFKSMGSSNNGVPKSAVQVIHVLSDNEICVRSMAATNDGISYMIKAMESRPDVANLVCEALYKMFEKNHTELVAQAVKFDLVKYLLNLLDGKLEGSENPAATKAQIVKALKAMTRDLTHGEEVNKILEASSIWASYRDQKHDLFISDRPIAGYLTGSMGAAGYLTMGPNNPSNITSKPPPVEHKTTNGAT
;
A
#
# COMPACT_ATOMS: atom_id res chain seq x y z
N MET A 1 -1.50 3.95 -52.17
CA MET A 1 -2.13 2.74 -52.70
C MET A 1 -2.19 1.71 -51.59
N ALA A 2 -3.41 1.47 -51.10
CA ALA A 2 -3.70 0.53 -50.02
C ALA A 2 -3.41 -0.90 -50.48
N LEU A 3 -2.41 -1.54 -49.87
CA LEU A 3 -2.23 -2.98 -49.96
C LEU A 3 -3.16 -3.62 -48.92
N THR A 4 -4.42 -3.75 -49.29
CA THR A 4 -5.34 -4.76 -48.76
C THR A 4 -5.23 -5.97 -49.67
N ALA A 5 -4.15 -6.75 -49.51
CA ALA A 5 -4.04 -8.02 -50.22
C ALA A 5 -4.88 -9.05 -49.45
N SER A 6 -6.06 -9.34 -50.00
CA SER A 6 -6.83 -10.53 -49.62
C SER A 6 -5.99 -11.80 -49.87
N GLU A 7 -6.41 -12.90 -49.27
CA GLU A 7 -5.80 -14.25 -49.32
C GLU A 7 -5.54 -14.83 -50.72
N LEU A 8 -5.84 -14.08 -51.79
CA LEU A 8 -5.69 -14.43 -53.21
C LEU A 8 -4.26 -14.37 -53.79
N ASP A 9 -3.26 -13.80 -53.09
CA ASP A 9 -1.91 -13.55 -53.68
C ASP A 9 -0.80 -14.53 -53.28
N ALA A 10 -1.06 -15.48 -52.35
CA ALA A 10 -0.01 -16.34 -51.78
C ALA A 10 0.53 -17.40 -52.77
N LYS A 11 -0.30 -17.89 -53.70
CA LYS A 11 0.12 -18.85 -54.75
C LYS A 11 0.91 -18.17 -55.87
N ALA A 12 0.51 -16.98 -56.30
CA ALA A 12 1.17 -16.23 -57.38
C ALA A 12 2.53 -15.65 -56.95
N ASN A 13 2.69 -15.30 -55.67
CA ASN A 13 3.91 -14.70 -55.13
C ASN A 13 4.79 -15.69 -54.34
N LYS A 14 4.55 -17.00 -54.45
CA LYS A 14 5.27 -18.03 -53.67
C LYS A 14 6.78 -17.94 -53.80
N GLU A 15 7.29 -17.73 -55.01
CA GLU A 15 8.74 -17.62 -55.26
C GLU A 15 9.31 -16.31 -54.69
N ARG A 16 8.60 -15.19 -54.82
CA ARG A 16 9.02 -13.90 -54.23
C ARG A 16 9.04 -13.95 -52.71
N LEU A 17 8.05 -14.60 -52.09
CA LEU A 17 8.01 -14.82 -50.64
C LEU A 17 9.21 -15.68 -50.19
N ARG A 18 9.52 -16.75 -50.93
CA ARG A 18 10.69 -17.59 -50.64
C ARG A 18 12.00 -16.80 -50.72
N GLN A 19 12.18 -15.99 -51.75
CA GLN A 19 13.36 -15.14 -51.91
C GLN A 19 13.45 -14.06 -50.81
N ALA A 20 12.31 -13.48 -50.41
CA ALA A 20 12.26 -12.52 -49.30
C ALA A 20 12.64 -13.18 -47.96
N VAL A 21 12.21 -14.43 -47.72
CA VAL A 21 12.63 -15.21 -46.55
C VAL A 21 14.15 -15.42 -46.54
N MET A 22 14.72 -15.86 -47.67
CA MET A 22 16.19 -16.05 -47.79
C MET A 22 16.96 -14.74 -47.58
N ALA A 23 16.45 -13.63 -48.11
CA ALA A 23 17.07 -12.31 -47.96
C ALA A 23 17.03 -11.81 -46.50
N LEU A 24 15.88 -11.98 -45.81
CA LEU A 24 15.78 -11.62 -44.40
C LEU A 24 16.62 -12.51 -43.50
N GLU A 25 16.70 -13.81 -43.79
CA GLU A 25 17.57 -14.72 -43.07
C GLU A 25 19.05 -14.32 -43.20
N ALA A 26 19.49 -13.98 -44.41
CA ALA A 26 20.83 -13.46 -44.65
C ALA A 26 21.06 -12.14 -43.89
N LEU A 27 20.11 -11.19 -43.97
CA LEU A 27 20.20 -9.91 -43.27
C LEU A 27 20.27 -10.08 -41.74
N ARG A 28 19.42 -10.93 -41.18
CA ARG A 28 19.41 -11.31 -39.76
C ARG A 28 20.77 -11.85 -39.33
N ASN A 29 21.36 -12.74 -40.13
CA ASN A 29 22.67 -13.31 -39.84
C ASN A 29 23.80 -12.28 -39.93
N VAL A 30 23.73 -11.34 -40.87
CA VAL A 30 24.72 -10.25 -40.99
C VAL A 30 24.66 -9.36 -39.75
N ILE A 31 23.47 -8.87 -39.38
CA ILE A 31 23.26 -7.99 -38.22
C ILE A 31 23.70 -8.68 -36.92
N LYS A 32 23.32 -9.95 -36.74
CA LYS A 32 23.64 -10.69 -35.52
C LYS A 32 25.13 -10.92 -35.31
N ASN A 33 25.89 -11.12 -36.39
CA ASN A 33 27.31 -11.48 -36.30
C ASN A 33 28.27 -10.29 -36.51
N ASN A 34 27.80 -9.14 -37.00
CA ASN A 34 28.64 -7.99 -37.33
C ASN A 34 28.07 -6.70 -36.72
N PRO A 35 28.49 -6.33 -35.49
CA PRO A 35 28.04 -5.09 -34.84
C PRO A 35 28.34 -3.85 -35.69
N GLY A 36 27.40 -2.91 -35.74
CA GLY A 36 27.47 -1.68 -36.53
C GLY A 36 26.79 -1.77 -37.89
N THR A 37 26.56 -3.00 -38.42
CA THR A 37 25.86 -3.17 -39.70
C THR A 37 24.37 -2.83 -39.61
N GLU A 38 23.77 -2.88 -38.41
CA GLU A 38 22.38 -2.51 -38.18
C GLU A 38 22.07 -1.05 -38.57
N ALA A 39 23.07 -0.16 -38.52
CA ALA A 39 22.92 1.23 -38.93
C ALA A 39 22.55 1.37 -40.42
N GLN A 40 22.89 0.38 -41.26
CA GLN A 40 22.53 0.37 -42.68
C GLN A 40 21.03 0.09 -42.92
N CYS A 41 20.29 -0.32 -41.88
CA CYS A 41 18.84 -0.48 -41.98
C CYS A 41 18.08 0.85 -41.86
N ILE A 42 18.75 1.94 -41.48
CA ILE A 42 18.14 3.28 -41.35
C ILE A 42 17.56 3.70 -42.71
N GLY A 43 16.31 4.18 -42.71
CA GLY A 43 15.55 4.51 -43.92
C GLY A 43 14.73 3.35 -44.50
N HIS A 44 14.98 2.10 -44.07
CA HIS A 44 14.26 0.92 -44.57
C HIS A 44 13.25 0.34 -43.58
N PHE A 45 13.10 0.89 -42.38
CA PHE A 45 12.26 0.32 -41.33
C PHE A 45 10.79 0.18 -41.71
N LYS A 46 10.21 1.14 -42.44
CA LYS A 46 8.81 1.02 -42.90
C LYS A 46 8.57 -0.22 -43.77
N MET A 47 9.53 -0.55 -44.63
CA MET A 47 9.47 -1.77 -45.44
C MET A 47 9.62 -3.01 -44.55
N ILE A 48 10.65 -3.05 -43.69
CA ILE A 48 10.91 -4.20 -42.82
C ILE A 48 9.71 -4.50 -41.91
N PHE A 49 9.15 -3.48 -41.25
CA PHE A 49 7.96 -3.63 -40.41
C PHE A 49 6.73 -4.04 -41.22
N SER A 50 6.57 -3.58 -42.47
CA SER A 50 5.42 -3.98 -43.31
C SER A 50 5.37 -5.49 -43.60
N LEU A 51 6.53 -6.18 -43.57
CA LEU A 51 6.61 -7.63 -43.75
C LEU A 51 5.94 -8.38 -42.58
N LEU A 52 5.85 -7.76 -41.40
CA LEU A 52 5.13 -8.32 -40.24
C LEU A 52 3.63 -8.43 -40.49
N ARG A 53 3.06 -7.70 -41.46
CA ARG A 53 1.63 -7.74 -41.78
C ARG A 53 1.24 -8.90 -42.69
N ILE A 54 2.19 -9.59 -43.31
CA ILE A 54 1.91 -10.63 -44.32
C ILE A 54 1.40 -11.89 -43.62
N THR A 55 0.07 -11.97 -43.48
CA THR A 55 -0.63 -13.10 -42.85
C THR A 55 -0.36 -14.41 -43.60
N GLY A 56 -0.05 -15.48 -42.87
CA GLY A 56 0.24 -16.79 -43.44
C GLY A 56 1.71 -17.04 -43.81
N ALA A 57 2.58 -16.02 -43.74
CA ALA A 57 4.02 -16.15 -43.96
C ALA A 57 4.79 -16.10 -42.62
N THR A 58 4.53 -17.05 -41.71
CA THR A 58 5.06 -17.04 -40.33
C THR A 58 6.59 -16.97 -40.28
N THR A 59 7.28 -17.73 -41.13
CA THR A 59 8.75 -17.70 -41.21
C THR A 59 9.29 -16.33 -41.64
N LEU A 60 8.61 -15.66 -42.58
CA LEU A 60 8.98 -14.31 -43.03
C LEU A 60 8.80 -13.30 -41.90
N GLN A 61 7.65 -13.37 -41.19
CA GLN A 61 7.35 -12.49 -40.06
C GLN A 61 8.37 -12.71 -38.92
N GLN A 62 8.75 -13.95 -38.65
CA GLN A 62 9.75 -14.28 -37.64
C GLN A 62 11.13 -13.69 -37.98
N TYR A 63 11.65 -13.91 -39.19
CA TYR A 63 12.95 -13.31 -39.56
C TYR A 63 12.90 -11.79 -39.60
N ALA A 64 11.78 -11.19 -40.03
CA ALA A 64 11.62 -9.74 -39.98
C ALA A 64 11.65 -9.23 -38.53
N LEU A 65 10.98 -9.92 -37.61
CA LEU A 65 10.99 -9.61 -36.18
C LEU A 65 12.40 -9.75 -35.59
N GLU A 66 13.15 -10.78 -35.95
CA GLU A 66 14.52 -10.99 -35.48
C GLU A 66 15.49 -9.92 -36.02
N VAL A 67 15.30 -9.46 -37.26
CA VAL A 67 16.03 -8.30 -37.81
C VAL A 67 15.69 -7.04 -36.99
N ILE A 68 14.41 -6.77 -36.74
CA ILE A 68 13.97 -5.61 -35.95
C ILE A 68 14.56 -5.68 -34.54
N SER A 69 14.54 -6.85 -33.91
CA SER A 69 15.14 -7.06 -32.59
C SER A 69 16.64 -6.74 -32.60
N GLY A 70 17.37 -7.22 -33.61
CA GLY A 70 18.80 -6.98 -33.78
C GLY A 70 19.18 -5.49 -33.86
N VAL A 71 18.35 -4.67 -34.52
CA VAL A 71 18.64 -3.23 -34.67
C VAL A 71 18.35 -2.41 -33.42
N THR A 72 17.58 -2.92 -32.45
CA THR A 72 17.21 -2.16 -31.24
C THR A 72 18.40 -1.86 -30.31
N SER A 73 19.51 -2.55 -30.50
CA SER A 73 20.78 -2.30 -29.79
C SER A 73 21.40 -0.95 -30.16
N ASN A 74 21.04 -0.39 -31.32
CA ASN A 74 21.59 0.84 -31.86
C ASN A 74 20.62 2.03 -31.67
N LYS A 75 21.05 3.04 -30.91
CA LYS A 75 20.23 4.22 -30.59
C LYS A 75 19.76 4.99 -31.83
N ASN A 76 20.57 5.06 -32.89
CA ASN A 76 20.19 5.77 -34.12
C ASN A 76 19.07 5.03 -34.86
N CYS A 77 19.14 3.70 -34.89
CA CYS A 77 18.07 2.86 -35.42
C CYS A 77 16.77 3.05 -34.63
N VAL A 78 16.83 3.02 -33.29
CA VAL A 78 15.66 3.27 -32.44
C VAL A 78 15.05 4.65 -32.69
N ASN A 79 15.87 5.70 -32.81
CA ASN A 79 15.38 7.04 -33.13
C ASN A 79 14.72 7.09 -34.52
N SER A 80 15.31 6.46 -35.53
CA SER A 80 14.73 6.40 -36.88
C SER A 80 13.42 5.59 -36.93
N ILE A 81 13.29 4.53 -36.13
CA ILE A 81 12.04 3.79 -35.95
C ILE A 81 11.00 4.71 -35.31
N ALA A 82 11.37 5.44 -34.25
CA ALA A 82 10.50 6.37 -33.56
C ALA A 82 9.94 7.47 -34.48
N ASP A 83 10.77 7.99 -35.39
CA ASP A 83 10.37 9.01 -36.36
C ASP A 83 9.49 8.47 -37.49
N SER A 84 9.39 7.14 -37.64
CA SER A 84 8.62 6.49 -38.69
C SER A 84 7.16 6.19 -38.32
N GLU A 85 6.81 6.19 -37.02
CA GLU A 85 5.45 5.91 -36.50
C GLU A 85 4.84 4.57 -37.01
N ILE A 86 5.64 3.50 -36.98
CA ILE A 86 5.33 2.17 -37.56
C ILE A 86 5.10 1.07 -36.52
N LEU A 87 4.93 1.41 -35.24
CA LEU A 87 4.82 0.41 -34.18
C LEU A 87 3.56 -0.46 -34.29
N GLY A 88 2.51 0.04 -34.94
CA GLY A 88 1.28 -0.73 -35.21
C GLY A 88 1.55 -2.07 -35.89
N PHE A 89 2.54 -2.15 -36.80
CA PHE A 89 2.92 -3.42 -37.44
C PHE A 89 3.46 -4.44 -36.43
N LEU A 90 4.27 -3.98 -35.47
CA LEU A 90 4.85 -4.83 -34.43
C LEU A 90 3.77 -5.29 -33.44
N LEU A 91 2.86 -4.41 -33.04
CA LEU A 91 1.78 -4.74 -32.09
C LEU A 91 0.87 -5.85 -32.61
N LEU A 92 0.55 -5.85 -33.91
CA LEU A 92 -0.26 -6.93 -34.49
C LEU A 92 0.39 -8.31 -34.34
N THR A 93 1.73 -8.40 -34.28
CA THR A 93 2.44 -9.67 -34.10
C THR A 93 2.24 -10.30 -32.73
N LEU A 94 1.86 -9.51 -31.71
CA LEU A 94 1.49 -10.03 -30.39
C LEU A 94 0.30 -10.99 -30.48
N HIS A 95 -0.57 -10.80 -31.47
CA HIS A 95 -1.71 -11.69 -31.73
C HIS A 95 -1.44 -12.68 -32.87
N THR A 96 -0.81 -12.24 -33.97
CA THR A 96 -0.66 -13.09 -35.17
C THR A 96 0.49 -14.09 -35.11
N LEU A 97 1.51 -13.84 -34.28
CA LEU A 97 2.71 -14.68 -34.18
C LEU A 97 2.91 -15.17 -32.74
N THR A 98 2.00 -16.04 -32.29
CA THR A 98 1.97 -16.58 -30.91
C THR A 98 3.28 -17.26 -30.49
N SER A 99 3.96 -17.93 -31.43
CA SER A 99 5.25 -18.60 -31.21
C SER A 99 6.40 -17.64 -30.89
N SER A 100 6.28 -16.36 -31.25
CA SER A 100 7.34 -15.36 -31.07
C SER A 100 6.89 -14.17 -30.20
N GLN A 101 5.80 -14.32 -29.44
CA GLN A 101 5.31 -13.29 -28.53
C GLN A 101 6.40 -12.77 -27.58
N LEU A 102 7.22 -13.67 -27.02
CA LEU A 102 8.32 -13.28 -26.14
C LEU A 102 9.31 -12.33 -26.84
N LEU A 103 9.75 -12.70 -28.04
CA LEU A 103 10.66 -11.87 -28.84
C LEU A 103 10.01 -10.53 -29.22
N THR A 104 8.72 -10.50 -29.52
CA THR A 104 7.98 -9.25 -29.79
C THR A 104 7.96 -8.35 -28.56
N VAL A 105 7.64 -8.90 -27.37
CA VAL A 105 7.63 -8.13 -26.12
C VAL A 105 9.04 -7.64 -25.76
N ASP A 106 10.08 -8.46 -25.95
CA ASP A 106 11.47 -8.06 -25.73
C ASP A 106 11.91 -6.94 -26.67
N THR A 107 11.50 -7.01 -27.93
CA THR A 107 11.76 -5.98 -28.94
C THR A 107 11.05 -4.68 -28.56
N LEU A 108 9.78 -4.74 -28.14
CA LEU A 108 9.04 -3.58 -27.63
C LEU A 108 9.73 -3.00 -26.38
N HIS A 109 10.18 -3.85 -25.46
CA HIS A 109 10.90 -3.42 -24.27
C HIS A 109 12.19 -2.69 -24.59
N ALA A 110 12.98 -3.16 -25.56
CA ALA A 110 14.17 -2.45 -26.01
C ALA A 110 13.82 -1.07 -26.62
N LEU A 111 12.81 -1.04 -27.50
CA LEU A 111 12.34 0.17 -28.19
C LEU A 111 11.75 1.23 -27.25
N CYS A 112 11.02 0.82 -26.20
CA CYS A 112 10.42 1.71 -25.20
C CYS A 112 11.45 2.43 -24.31
N SER A 113 12.75 2.32 -24.60
CA SER A 113 13.77 3.22 -24.04
C SER A 113 13.71 4.63 -24.64
N ASN A 114 12.94 4.84 -25.71
CA ASN A 114 12.70 6.13 -26.35
C ASN A 114 11.27 6.63 -26.06
N THR A 115 11.13 7.83 -25.48
CA THR A 115 9.84 8.44 -25.10
C THR A 115 8.86 8.61 -26.28
N LYS A 116 9.34 8.89 -27.50
CA LYS A 116 8.47 8.97 -28.69
C LYS A 116 7.79 7.62 -28.97
N ILE A 117 8.53 6.53 -28.82
CA ILE A 117 8.00 5.17 -28.99
C ILE A 117 7.03 4.83 -27.86
N VAL A 118 7.31 5.20 -26.60
CA VAL A 118 6.36 5.00 -25.49
C VAL A 118 5.04 5.71 -25.79
N LYS A 119 5.11 6.96 -26.28
CA LYS A 119 3.93 7.74 -26.70
C LYS A 119 3.18 7.07 -27.85
N GLU A 120 3.88 6.63 -28.89
CA GLU A 120 3.28 5.91 -30.02
C GLU A 120 2.63 4.60 -29.55
N ALA A 121 3.31 3.81 -28.72
CA ALA A 121 2.82 2.56 -28.17
C ALA A 121 1.49 2.75 -27.44
N MET A 122 1.37 3.78 -26.59
CA MET A 122 0.10 4.10 -25.97
C MET A 122 -0.99 4.42 -27.00
N TYR A 123 -0.71 5.31 -27.95
CA TYR A 123 -1.70 5.70 -28.96
C TYR A 123 -2.14 4.54 -29.85
N LYS A 124 -1.25 3.60 -30.17
CA LYS A 124 -1.56 2.44 -31.00
C LYS A 124 -2.16 1.28 -30.19
N GLY A 125 -2.40 1.45 -28.89
CA GLY A 125 -3.06 0.46 -28.03
C GLY A 125 -2.15 -0.66 -27.50
N ALA A 126 -0.83 -0.43 -27.40
CA ALA A 126 0.09 -1.42 -26.85
C ALA A 126 -0.33 -1.89 -25.45
N LEU A 127 -0.86 -0.98 -24.62
CA LEU A 127 -1.28 -1.30 -23.25
C LEU A 127 -2.36 -2.38 -23.21
N ILE A 128 -3.33 -2.38 -24.14
CA ILE A 128 -4.39 -3.40 -24.13
C ILE A 128 -3.91 -4.77 -24.63
N TYR A 129 -2.97 -4.80 -25.59
CA TYR A 129 -2.33 -6.05 -26.00
C TYR A 129 -1.49 -6.65 -24.89
N LEU A 130 -0.66 -5.85 -24.25
CA LEU A 130 0.18 -6.29 -23.14
C LEU A 130 -0.65 -6.70 -21.93
N MET A 131 -1.79 -6.03 -21.69
CA MET A 131 -2.70 -6.40 -20.60
C MET A 131 -3.33 -7.75 -20.88
N ASP A 132 -3.72 -8.04 -22.12
CA ASP A 132 -4.22 -9.37 -22.49
C ASP A 132 -3.14 -10.44 -22.32
N LEU A 133 -1.90 -10.17 -22.71
CA LEU A 133 -0.79 -11.10 -22.47
C LEU A 133 -0.55 -11.31 -20.98
N PHE A 134 -0.60 -10.28 -20.16
CA PHE A 134 -0.40 -10.36 -18.70
C PHE A 134 -1.56 -11.11 -18.00
N CYS A 135 -2.81 -10.82 -18.36
CA CYS A 135 -3.99 -11.39 -17.70
C CYS A 135 -4.39 -12.78 -18.24
N ASN A 136 -4.31 -12.97 -19.56
CA ASN A 136 -4.85 -14.15 -20.27
C ASN A 136 -3.75 -15.02 -20.90
N GLY A 137 -2.48 -14.62 -20.84
CA GLY A 137 -1.37 -15.39 -21.40
C GLY A 137 -1.18 -16.73 -20.67
N MET A 138 -0.85 -17.78 -21.43
CA MET A 138 -0.54 -19.10 -20.87
C MET A 138 0.95 -19.30 -20.58
N ASN A 139 1.82 -18.47 -21.17
CA ASN A 139 3.27 -18.56 -20.99
C ASN A 139 3.71 -17.61 -19.85
N PRO A 140 4.17 -18.13 -18.70
CA PRO A 140 4.58 -17.31 -17.55
C PRO A 140 5.64 -16.26 -17.91
N THR A 141 6.64 -16.64 -18.70
CA THR A 141 7.72 -15.73 -19.12
C THR A 141 7.19 -14.56 -19.96
N VAL A 142 6.18 -14.78 -20.80
CA VAL A 142 5.56 -13.69 -21.58
C VAL A 142 4.79 -12.74 -20.67
N ARG A 143 4.13 -13.26 -19.64
CA ARG A 143 3.40 -12.45 -18.65
C ARG A 143 4.34 -11.58 -17.83
N GLU A 144 5.42 -12.18 -17.33
CA GLU A 144 6.49 -11.48 -16.61
C GLU A 144 7.09 -10.37 -17.46
N ARG A 145 7.50 -10.68 -18.69
CA ARG A 145 8.07 -9.66 -19.60
C ARG A 145 7.07 -8.57 -19.97
N SER A 146 5.77 -8.87 -20.01
CA SER A 146 4.72 -7.85 -20.19
C SER A 146 4.62 -6.93 -18.97
N ALA A 147 4.71 -7.48 -17.75
CA ALA A 147 4.77 -6.69 -16.51
C ALA A 147 6.04 -5.82 -16.43
N GLU A 148 7.20 -6.35 -16.83
CA GLU A 148 8.44 -5.56 -16.91
C GLU A 148 8.33 -4.41 -17.92
N LEU A 149 7.68 -4.66 -19.06
CA LEU A 149 7.41 -3.62 -20.05
C LEU A 149 6.49 -2.52 -19.50
N PHE A 150 5.44 -2.89 -18.74
CA PHE A 150 4.64 -1.90 -18.03
C PHE A 150 5.47 -1.07 -17.05
N ALA A 151 6.30 -1.70 -16.23
CA ALA A 151 7.19 -1.02 -15.30
C ALA A 151 8.14 -0.04 -16.01
N LYS A 152 8.71 -0.45 -17.14
CA LYS A 152 9.56 0.39 -17.98
C LYS A 152 8.79 1.60 -18.53
N MET A 153 7.60 1.39 -19.09
CA MET A 153 6.77 2.47 -19.63
C MET A 153 6.32 3.44 -18.53
N MET A 154 5.95 2.94 -17.35
CA MET A 154 5.60 3.76 -16.18
C MET A 154 6.78 4.59 -15.65
N SER A 155 8.01 4.14 -15.90
CA SER A 155 9.24 4.86 -15.51
C SER A 155 9.64 5.97 -16.48
N ASP A 156 8.96 6.09 -17.63
CA ASP A 156 9.18 7.20 -18.55
C ASP A 156 8.76 8.54 -17.91
N LYS A 157 9.62 9.55 -18.01
CA LYS A 157 9.43 10.84 -17.31
C LYS A 157 8.24 11.65 -17.81
N LEU A 158 7.88 11.51 -19.09
CA LEU A 158 6.85 12.35 -19.71
C LEU A 158 5.51 11.61 -19.82
N ILE A 159 5.56 10.34 -20.18
CA ILE A 159 4.39 9.53 -20.50
C ILE A 159 4.03 8.57 -19.37
N GLY A 160 4.99 8.21 -18.51
CA GLY A 160 4.82 7.22 -17.43
C GLY A 160 3.67 7.48 -16.47
N PRO A 161 3.41 8.72 -16.00
CA PRO A 161 2.24 9.00 -15.16
C PRO A 161 0.92 8.67 -15.86
N HIS A 162 0.81 8.93 -17.16
CA HIS A 162 -0.38 8.61 -17.95
C HIS A 162 -0.54 7.08 -18.13
N VAL A 163 0.57 6.36 -18.33
CA VAL A 163 0.57 4.89 -18.36
C VAL A 163 0.02 4.34 -17.04
N LYS A 164 0.53 4.80 -15.89
CA LYS A 164 0.06 4.35 -14.57
C LYS A 164 -1.44 4.60 -14.38
N ILE A 165 -1.95 5.77 -14.80
CA ILE A 165 -3.38 6.09 -14.74
C ILE A 165 -4.21 5.11 -15.58
N ILE A 166 -3.82 4.85 -16.83
CA ILE A 166 -4.55 3.91 -17.70
C ILE A 166 -4.54 2.50 -17.11
N LEU A 167 -3.39 2.00 -16.66
CA LEU A 167 -3.30 0.65 -16.11
C LEU A 167 -4.14 0.51 -14.81
N SER A 168 -4.21 1.58 -14.01
CA SER A 168 -5.04 1.63 -12.80
C SER A 168 -6.55 1.61 -13.09
N LYS A 169 -6.98 1.80 -14.35
CA LYS A 169 -8.38 1.59 -14.76
C LYS A 169 -8.75 0.10 -14.86
N PHE A 170 -7.76 -0.79 -14.93
CA PHE A 170 -7.96 -2.24 -15.09
C PHE A 170 -7.60 -3.03 -13.84
N LEU A 171 -6.52 -2.65 -13.15
CA LEU A 171 -5.98 -3.36 -12.00
C LEU A 171 -5.90 -2.44 -10.79
N PRO A 172 -6.04 -2.97 -9.56
CA PRO A 172 -5.73 -2.23 -8.34
C PRO A 172 -4.32 -1.58 -8.38
N PRO A 173 -4.13 -0.38 -7.82
CA PRO A 173 -2.85 0.34 -7.88
C PRO A 173 -1.64 -0.45 -7.35
N ILE A 174 -1.85 -1.35 -6.40
CA ILE A 174 -0.81 -2.23 -5.84
C ILE A 174 -0.11 -3.09 -6.90
N PHE A 175 -0.79 -3.44 -7.99
CA PHE A 175 -0.19 -4.16 -9.11
C PHE A 175 0.86 -3.31 -9.83
N MET A 176 0.68 -2.00 -9.91
CA MET A 176 1.65 -1.10 -10.55
C MET A 176 2.96 -1.04 -9.78
N ASP A 177 2.86 -1.07 -8.45
CA ASP A 177 4.02 -1.06 -7.58
C ASP A 177 4.67 -2.45 -7.58
N ALA A 178 3.88 -3.54 -7.53
CA ALA A 178 4.39 -4.90 -7.68
C ALA A 178 5.12 -5.11 -9.02
N MET A 179 4.59 -4.61 -10.15
CA MET A 179 5.26 -4.68 -11.46
C MET A 179 6.62 -3.98 -11.44
N ARG A 180 6.75 -2.88 -10.70
CA ARG A 180 7.99 -2.12 -10.58
C ARG A 180 9.03 -2.83 -9.72
N ASP A 181 8.58 -3.47 -8.63
CA ASP A 181 9.46 -4.12 -7.66
C ASP A 181 9.92 -5.49 -8.16
N SER A 182 8.97 -6.34 -8.61
CA SER A 182 9.24 -7.65 -9.19
C SER A 182 8.08 -8.12 -10.07
N ALA A 183 8.33 -8.21 -11.37
CA ALA A 183 7.36 -8.68 -12.34
C ALA A 183 6.89 -10.12 -12.07
N GLU A 184 7.80 -11.00 -11.68
CA GLU A 184 7.51 -12.39 -11.27
C GLU A 184 6.56 -12.41 -10.07
N ALA A 185 6.87 -11.66 -9.01
CA ALA A 185 6.00 -11.57 -7.83
C ALA A 185 4.63 -10.98 -8.18
N CYS A 186 4.58 -10.04 -9.13
CA CYS A 186 3.32 -9.46 -9.60
C CYS A 186 2.44 -10.48 -10.34
N VAL A 187 3.03 -11.35 -11.18
CA VAL A 187 2.28 -12.44 -11.85
C VAL A 187 1.74 -13.42 -10.81
N HIS A 188 2.55 -13.83 -9.83
CA HIS A 188 2.07 -14.67 -8.74
C HIS A 188 0.97 -14.00 -7.90
N MET A 189 1.12 -12.71 -7.60
CA MET A 189 0.09 -11.92 -6.90
C MET A 189 -1.20 -11.85 -7.72
N PHE A 190 -1.12 -11.76 -9.04
CA PHE A 190 -2.29 -11.79 -9.92
C PHE A 190 -2.99 -13.15 -9.89
N GLU A 191 -2.23 -14.25 -9.78
CA GLU A 191 -2.73 -15.62 -9.78
C GLU A 191 -3.24 -16.12 -8.42
N ALA A 192 -2.84 -15.50 -7.31
CA ALA A 192 -3.31 -15.88 -6.00
C ALA A 192 -4.56 -15.07 -5.56
N THR A 193 -5.33 -15.66 -4.64
CA THR A 193 -6.44 -14.98 -3.98
C THR A 193 -5.92 -14.19 -2.80
N HIS A 194 -6.35 -12.93 -2.68
CA HIS A 194 -5.91 -12.01 -1.63
C HIS A 194 -7.14 -11.36 -1.00
N GLU A 195 -7.22 -11.43 0.32
CA GLU A 195 -8.14 -10.64 1.11
C GLU A 195 -7.38 -10.07 2.30
N ASN A 196 -6.86 -8.86 2.10
CA ASN A 196 -6.07 -8.14 3.09
C ASN A 196 -6.39 -6.64 3.04
N PRO A 197 -5.90 -5.85 4.01
CA PRO A 197 -6.22 -4.42 4.10
C PRO A 197 -5.92 -3.59 2.84
N GLU A 198 -5.00 -4.00 1.97
CA GLU A 198 -4.60 -3.24 0.77
C GLU A 198 -5.10 -3.85 -0.54
N LEU A 199 -5.63 -5.09 -0.51
CA LEU A 199 -6.06 -5.82 -1.69
C LEU A 199 -7.17 -6.82 -1.39
N ILE A 200 -8.29 -6.63 -2.07
CA ILE A 200 -9.33 -7.64 -2.28
C ILE A 200 -9.23 -8.07 -3.73
N TRP A 201 -8.76 -9.29 -3.96
CA TRP A 201 -8.51 -9.87 -5.28
C TRP A 201 -8.85 -11.35 -5.26
N ASN A 202 -9.97 -11.72 -5.87
CA ASN A 202 -10.47 -13.09 -5.93
C ASN A 202 -10.62 -13.57 -7.37
N ASP A 203 -11.05 -14.81 -7.53
CA ASP A 203 -11.19 -15.44 -8.86
C ASP A 203 -12.22 -14.71 -9.72
N GLU A 204 -13.31 -14.20 -9.13
CA GLU A 204 -14.35 -13.44 -9.82
C GLU A 204 -13.82 -12.09 -10.35
N ALA A 205 -13.12 -11.34 -9.49
CA ALA A 205 -12.50 -10.07 -9.88
C ALA A 205 -11.51 -10.27 -11.03
N ARG A 206 -10.71 -11.34 -10.95
CA ARG A 206 -9.75 -11.71 -11.98
C ARG A 206 -10.44 -12.11 -13.28
N GLU A 207 -11.45 -12.98 -13.23
CA GLU A 207 -12.21 -13.42 -14.40
C GLU A 207 -12.85 -12.22 -15.11
N LYS A 208 -13.39 -11.27 -14.35
CA LYS A 208 -13.98 -10.04 -14.89
C LYS A 208 -12.94 -9.16 -15.59
N VAL A 209 -11.76 -8.96 -14.99
CA VAL A 209 -10.67 -8.22 -15.62
C VAL A 209 -10.20 -8.94 -16.89
N CYS A 210 -9.95 -10.25 -16.81
CA CYS A 210 -9.55 -11.09 -17.95
C CYS A 210 -10.54 -10.98 -19.12
N GLY A 211 -11.84 -11.07 -18.86
CA GLY A 211 -12.90 -10.97 -19.85
C GLY A 211 -12.96 -9.60 -20.53
N VAL A 212 -12.98 -8.51 -19.73
CA VAL A 212 -13.03 -7.14 -20.26
C VAL A 212 -11.78 -6.81 -21.09
N VAL A 213 -10.60 -7.21 -20.61
CA VAL A 213 -9.34 -6.99 -21.33
C VAL A 213 -9.34 -7.73 -22.66
N LYS A 214 -9.80 -8.98 -22.68
CA LYS A 214 -9.87 -9.80 -23.90
C LYS A 214 -10.80 -9.17 -24.94
N GLU A 215 -12.00 -8.75 -24.52
CA GLU A 215 -12.98 -8.09 -25.40
C GLU A 215 -12.41 -6.80 -26.02
N LEU A 216 -11.83 -5.94 -25.18
CA LEU A 216 -11.25 -4.67 -25.62
C LEU A 216 -10.06 -4.87 -26.56
N LYS A 217 -9.21 -5.86 -26.26
CA LYS A 217 -8.10 -6.23 -27.13
C LYS A 217 -8.59 -6.75 -28.47
N ASP A 218 -9.54 -7.69 -28.49
CA ASP A 218 -10.05 -8.29 -29.73
C ASP A 218 -10.70 -7.23 -30.63
N ARG A 219 -11.51 -6.34 -30.03
CA ARG A 219 -12.10 -5.20 -30.74
C ARG A 219 -11.03 -4.27 -31.33
N HIS A 220 -10.02 -3.91 -30.54
CA HIS A 220 -8.93 -3.04 -31.02
C HIS A 220 -8.09 -3.70 -32.10
N TYR A 221 -7.80 -5.00 -31.96
CA TYR A 221 -7.07 -5.78 -32.95
C TYR A 221 -7.77 -5.81 -34.30
N HIS A 222 -9.08 -6.07 -34.32
CA HIS A 222 -9.86 -6.05 -35.56
C HIS A 222 -9.77 -4.68 -36.26
N ASN A 223 -9.95 -3.59 -35.52
CA ASN A 223 -9.87 -2.25 -36.08
C ASN A 223 -8.45 -1.89 -36.56
N GLN A 224 -7.42 -2.26 -35.80
CA GLN A 224 -6.02 -1.95 -36.14
C GLN A 224 -5.52 -2.75 -37.35
N ARG A 225 -6.06 -3.95 -37.58
CA ARG A 225 -5.76 -4.75 -38.77
C ARG A 225 -6.22 -4.08 -40.06
N GLU A 226 -7.37 -3.39 -39.99
CA GLU A 226 -7.93 -2.60 -41.09
C GLU A 226 -7.22 -1.25 -41.23
N ASN A 227 -7.02 -0.54 -40.13
CA ASN A 227 -6.33 0.74 -40.08
C ASN A 227 -5.22 0.75 -39.03
N LEU A 228 -3.97 0.63 -39.49
CA LEU A 228 -2.77 0.65 -38.62
C LEU A 228 -2.57 1.98 -37.87
N ASP A 229 -3.21 3.05 -38.33
CA ASP A 229 -3.14 4.38 -37.75
C ASP A 229 -4.26 4.69 -36.77
N ILE A 230 -5.14 3.72 -36.50
CA ILE A 230 -6.19 3.90 -35.51
C ILE A 230 -5.61 4.17 -34.12
N GLN A 231 -6.15 5.19 -33.46
CA GLN A 231 -5.80 5.53 -32.09
C GLN A 231 -6.67 4.73 -31.12
N TRP A 232 -6.02 4.06 -30.17
CA TRP A 232 -6.69 3.43 -29.04
C TRP A 232 -7.02 4.49 -27.99
N LYS A 233 -8.29 4.56 -27.61
CA LYS A 233 -8.78 5.45 -26.56
C LYS A 233 -9.80 4.70 -25.71
N LEU A 234 -9.76 4.95 -24.41
CA LEU A 234 -10.79 4.53 -23.48
C LEU A 234 -11.71 5.72 -23.21
N PRO A 235 -13.01 5.48 -22.94
CA PRO A 235 -13.87 6.49 -22.35
C PRO A 235 -13.26 7.08 -21.08
N ASP A 236 -13.51 8.36 -20.82
CA ASP A 236 -12.93 9.06 -19.67
C ASP A 236 -13.37 8.42 -18.35
N ASP A 237 -14.64 8.01 -18.28
CA ASP A 237 -15.31 7.33 -17.17
C ASP A 237 -15.04 5.82 -17.09
N PHE A 238 -14.29 5.25 -18.04
CA PHE A 238 -13.98 3.83 -18.04
C PHE A 238 -13.15 3.45 -16.80
N THR A 239 -13.66 2.48 -16.04
CA THR A 239 -12.94 1.75 -14.99
C THR A 239 -13.56 0.38 -14.84
N VAL A 240 -12.75 -0.67 -14.73
CA VAL A 240 -13.24 -2.02 -14.49
C VAL A 240 -13.68 -2.12 -13.04
N LYS A 241 -14.99 -2.25 -12.82
CA LYS A 241 -15.55 -2.53 -11.49
C LYS A 241 -15.45 -4.03 -11.21
N PHE A 242 -14.32 -4.51 -10.69
CA PHE A 242 -14.11 -5.95 -10.45
C PHE A 242 -14.49 -6.43 -9.05
N ASN A 243 -14.55 -5.52 -8.06
CA ASN A 243 -15.06 -5.85 -6.73
C ASN A 243 -16.48 -5.30 -6.58
N GLU A 244 -17.38 -6.05 -5.94
CA GLU A 244 -18.63 -5.55 -5.35
C GLU A 244 -18.32 -4.66 -4.11
N ALA A 245 -17.31 -3.81 -4.20
CA ALA A 245 -16.96 -2.83 -3.18
C ALA A 245 -18.00 -1.69 -3.09
N GLU A 246 -19.22 -1.90 -3.61
CA GLU A 246 -20.39 -1.04 -3.38
C GLU A 246 -20.85 -1.24 -1.93
N GLY A 247 -20.04 -0.78 -0.98
CA GLY A 247 -20.31 -0.87 0.46
C GLY A 247 -19.07 -0.90 1.36
N GLU A 248 -17.88 -1.19 0.81
CA GLU A 248 -16.64 -1.27 1.59
C GLU A 248 -16.04 0.12 1.83
N LEU A 249 -15.78 0.45 3.10
CA LEU A 249 -15.16 1.72 3.47
C LEU A 249 -13.66 1.68 3.19
N THR A 250 -13.24 2.40 2.16
CA THR A 250 -11.83 2.53 1.76
C THR A 250 -11.30 3.93 2.05
N ILE A 251 -10.17 4.04 2.74
CA ILE A 251 -9.48 5.32 2.99
C ILE A 251 -8.00 5.16 2.66
N GLY A 252 -7.44 6.07 1.85
CA GLY A 252 -6.02 6.02 1.48
C GLY A 252 -5.60 4.71 0.78
N GLY A 253 -6.53 4.06 0.07
CA GLY A 253 -6.30 2.76 -0.57
C GLY A 253 -6.39 1.55 0.36
N VAL A 254 -6.82 1.73 1.61
CA VAL A 254 -6.93 0.66 2.61
C VAL A 254 -8.39 0.39 2.96
N TYR A 255 -8.78 -0.89 2.95
CA TYR A 255 -10.10 -1.37 3.38
C TYR A 255 -10.16 -1.41 4.91
N LEU A 256 -10.91 -0.49 5.52
CA LEU A 256 -10.91 -0.33 6.98
C LEU A 256 -11.39 -1.57 7.71
N ARG A 257 -12.41 -2.26 7.19
CA ARG A 257 -12.93 -3.49 7.79
C ARG A 257 -11.83 -4.54 7.95
N LEU A 258 -11.06 -4.78 6.90
CA LEU A 258 -9.97 -5.75 6.90
C LEU A 258 -8.80 -5.27 7.78
N PHE A 259 -8.48 -3.98 7.74
CA PHE A 259 -7.43 -3.41 8.60
C PHE A 259 -7.75 -3.58 10.09
N ILE A 260 -9.00 -3.34 10.50
CA ILE A 260 -9.44 -3.51 11.88
C ILE A 260 -9.35 -4.99 12.31
N GLN A 261 -9.66 -5.93 11.42
CA GLN A 261 -9.52 -7.37 11.68
C GLN A 261 -8.06 -7.82 11.72
N GLN A 262 -7.17 -7.14 11.00
CA GLN A 262 -5.75 -7.47 10.86
C GLN A 262 -4.86 -6.26 11.24
N PRO A 263 -4.90 -5.78 12.50
CA PRO A 263 -4.23 -4.54 12.88
C PRO A 263 -2.70 -4.62 12.77
N ALA A 264 -2.12 -5.83 12.83
CA ALA A 264 -0.68 -6.07 12.67
C ALA A 264 -0.21 -6.07 11.20
N TRP A 265 -1.10 -5.82 10.23
CA TRP A 265 -0.74 -5.77 8.83
C TRP A 265 0.26 -4.64 8.55
N VAL A 266 1.38 -4.99 7.91
CA VAL A 266 2.42 -4.03 7.55
C VAL A 266 2.03 -3.34 6.25
N LEU A 267 1.42 -2.16 6.37
CA LEU A 267 1.04 -1.32 5.23
C LEU A 267 2.26 -0.87 4.43
N ARG A 268 2.11 -0.75 3.11
CA ARG A 268 3.19 -0.24 2.23
C ARG A 268 3.42 1.26 2.42
N ASN A 269 2.34 2.03 2.51
CA ASN A 269 2.38 3.49 2.67
C ASN A 269 1.67 3.95 3.97
N PRO A 270 2.17 3.56 5.16
CA PRO A 270 1.49 3.82 6.43
C PRO A 270 1.31 5.31 6.74
N LYS A 271 2.21 6.17 6.23
CA LYS A 271 2.13 7.63 6.37
C LYS A 271 1.01 8.25 5.55
N GLU A 272 0.85 7.80 4.31
CA GLU A 272 -0.23 8.27 3.44
C GLU A 272 -1.59 7.83 3.99
N PHE A 273 -1.69 6.58 4.45
CA PHE A 273 -2.86 6.08 5.14
C PHE A 273 -3.16 6.88 6.41
N LEU A 274 -2.17 7.15 7.26
CA LEU A 274 -2.31 8.00 8.44
C LEU A 274 -2.90 9.37 8.11
N HIS A 275 -2.35 10.05 7.10
CA HIS A 275 -2.82 11.38 6.70
C HIS A 275 -4.27 11.32 6.22
N ALA A 276 -4.59 10.41 5.30
CA ALA A 276 -5.94 10.25 4.77
C ALA A 276 -6.96 9.85 5.85
N LEU A 277 -6.57 8.98 6.78
CA LEU A 277 -7.41 8.50 7.87
C LEU A 277 -7.70 9.61 8.88
N LEU A 278 -6.69 10.38 9.30
CA LEU A 278 -6.88 11.49 10.23
C LEU A 278 -7.66 12.64 9.60
N GLU A 279 -7.37 12.99 8.34
CA GLU A 279 -8.13 13.99 7.60
C GLU A 279 -9.61 13.60 7.55
N LYS A 280 -9.90 12.32 7.21
CA LYS A 280 -11.28 11.84 7.15
C LYS A 280 -11.95 11.78 8.52
N PHE A 281 -11.21 11.42 9.57
CA PHE A 281 -11.69 11.46 10.95
C PHE A 281 -12.10 12.88 11.34
N VAL A 282 -11.23 13.86 11.13
CA VAL A 282 -11.48 15.28 11.44
C VAL A 282 -12.65 15.83 10.62
N GLU A 283 -12.74 15.49 9.33
CA GLU A 283 -13.89 15.86 8.49
C GLU A 283 -15.19 15.29 9.07
N THR A 284 -15.17 14.04 9.54
CA THR A 284 -16.36 13.34 10.05
C THR A 284 -16.83 13.92 11.38
N VAL A 285 -15.93 14.17 12.34
CA VAL A 285 -16.31 14.73 13.66
C VAL A 285 -16.80 16.18 13.58
N ASN A 286 -16.44 16.92 12.52
CA ASN A 286 -16.89 18.29 12.29
C ASN A 286 -18.24 18.37 11.55
N LYS A 287 -18.80 17.25 11.07
CA LYS A 287 -20.14 17.21 10.47
C LYS A 287 -21.21 17.41 11.55
N THR A 288 -22.30 18.08 11.20
CA THR A 288 -23.42 18.34 12.11
C THR A 288 -24.13 17.05 12.57
N SER A 289 -24.13 16.02 11.72
CA SER A 289 -24.74 14.71 11.99
C SER A 289 -23.90 13.60 11.35
N PRO A 290 -22.79 13.18 11.97
CA PRO A 290 -22.01 12.06 11.46
C PRO A 290 -22.81 10.76 11.59
N ASP A 291 -22.70 9.92 10.57
CA ASP A 291 -23.13 8.52 10.65
C ASP A 291 -22.33 7.83 11.76
N SER A 292 -23.05 7.23 12.72
CA SER A 292 -22.46 6.64 13.91
C SER A 292 -21.61 5.41 13.59
N GLN A 293 -22.05 4.56 12.67
CA GLN A 293 -21.33 3.35 12.27
C GLN A 293 -20.06 3.72 11.49
N TYR A 294 -20.18 4.72 10.61
CA TYR A 294 -19.05 5.25 9.85
C TYR A 294 -17.99 5.87 10.78
N LEU A 295 -18.41 6.69 11.74
CA LEU A 295 -17.52 7.29 12.74
C LEU A 295 -16.80 6.24 13.58
N GLU A 296 -17.55 5.25 14.11
CA GLU A 296 -16.98 4.17 14.91
C GLU A 296 -15.93 3.37 14.15
N THR A 297 -16.20 3.05 12.88
CA THR A 297 -15.25 2.33 12.02
C THR A 297 -13.96 3.12 11.83
N ILE A 298 -14.05 4.43 11.55
CA ILE A 298 -12.86 5.28 11.41
C ILE A 298 -12.10 5.37 12.73
N THR A 299 -12.81 5.59 13.84
CA THR A 299 -12.18 5.66 15.18
C THR A 299 -11.43 4.37 15.48
N GLN A 300 -12.05 3.21 15.26
CA GLN A 300 -11.41 1.93 15.50
C GLN A 300 -10.17 1.73 14.61
N ALA A 301 -10.22 2.14 13.34
CA ALA A 301 -9.05 2.10 12.46
C ALA A 301 -7.91 3.00 12.97
N VAL A 302 -8.21 4.20 13.47
CA VAL A 302 -7.22 5.11 14.08
C VAL A 302 -6.58 4.46 15.30
N LEU A 303 -7.38 3.86 16.18
CA LEU A 303 -6.88 3.16 17.37
C LEU A 303 -5.99 1.96 17.00
N CYS A 304 -6.44 1.13 16.05
CA CYS A 304 -5.65 0.00 15.55
C CYS A 304 -4.31 0.46 14.98
N LEU A 305 -4.29 1.54 14.19
CA LEU A 305 -3.08 2.07 13.57
C LEU A 305 -2.02 2.47 14.62
N PHE A 306 -2.41 3.23 15.64
CA PHE A 306 -1.46 3.67 16.66
C PHE A 306 -1.11 2.58 17.67
N THR A 307 -2.00 1.61 17.88
CA THR A 307 -1.69 0.43 18.71
C THR A 307 -0.65 -0.45 18.02
N ALA A 308 -0.80 -0.69 16.72
CA ALA A 308 0.12 -1.51 15.95
C ALA A 308 1.45 -0.80 15.64
N GLN A 309 1.40 0.50 15.36
CA GLN A 309 2.59 1.30 15.03
C GLN A 309 2.63 2.64 15.78
N PRO A 310 2.98 2.63 17.09
CA PRO A 310 3.00 3.85 17.93
C PRO A 310 3.90 4.96 17.42
N THR A 311 4.98 4.63 16.70
CA THR A 311 5.94 5.59 16.15
C THR A 311 5.34 6.51 15.08
N LEU A 312 4.20 6.14 14.47
CA LEU A 312 3.52 7.01 13.51
C LEU A 312 2.95 8.27 14.17
N ALA A 313 2.65 8.22 15.48
CA ALA A 313 2.09 9.35 16.21
C ALA A 313 2.99 10.59 16.20
N ASP A 314 4.31 10.42 16.05
CA ASP A 314 5.30 11.51 15.96
C ASP A 314 4.98 12.53 14.85
N GLN A 315 4.26 12.12 13.81
CA GLN A 315 3.94 12.95 12.65
C GLN A 315 2.67 13.79 12.85
N ILE A 316 1.80 13.45 13.80
CA ILE A 316 0.49 14.10 13.96
C ILE A 316 0.60 15.60 14.28
N PRO A 317 1.49 16.05 15.18
CA PRO A 317 1.61 17.48 15.46
C PRO A 317 1.86 18.32 14.21
N GLY A 318 2.61 17.80 13.24
CA GLY A 318 2.87 18.47 11.96
C GLY A 318 1.63 18.63 11.07
N LEU A 319 0.58 17.82 11.28
CA LEU A 319 -0.68 17.90 10.53
C LEU A 319 -1.66 18.93 11.10
N GLY A 320 -1.44 19.41 12.34
CA GLY A 320 -2.29 20.42 12.96
C GLY A 320 -3.71 19.94 13.33
N HIS A 321 -3.95 18.63 13.37
CA HIS A 321 -5.28 18.07 13.66
C HIS A 321 -5.65 18.04 15.15
N ILE A 322 -4.67 18.04 16.07
CA ILE A 322 -4.90 17.89 17.52
C ILE A 322 -5.90 18.92 18.10
N PRO A 323 -5.80 20.24 17.80
CA PRO A 323 -6.77 21.21 18.31
C PRO A 323 -8.21 20.95 17.84
N ALA A 324 -8.38 20.46 16.60
CA ALA A 324 -9.69 20.12 16.06
C ALA A 324 -10.30 18.91 16.78
N ILE A 325 -9.47 17.91 17.12
CA ILE A 325 -9.92 16.73 17.87
C ILE A 325 -10.39 17.15 19.27
N PHE A 326 -9.64 17.99 19.99
CA PHE A 326 -10.11 18.53 21.29
C PHE A 326 -11.43 19.27 21.16
N LYS A 327 -11.55 20.19 20.20
CA LYS A 327 -12.78 20.96 20.00
C LYS A 327 -14.00 20.06 19.75
N SER A 328 -13.81 18.94 19.04
CA SER A 328 -14.89 17.99 18.75
C SER A 328 -15.46 17.30 20.01
N MET A 329 -14.72 17.25 21.12
CA MET A 329 -15.22 16.72 22.39
C MET A 329 -16.38 17.54 22.99
N GLY A 330 -16.54 18.79 22.58
CA GLY A 330 -17.68 19.63 22.95
C GLY A 330 -18.91 19.48 22.04
N SER A 331 -18.91 18.50 21.12
CA SER A 331 -20.02 18.27 20.20
C SER A 331 -21.28 17.77 20.92
N SER A 332 -22.45 18.13 20.41
CA SER A 332 -23.75 17.65 20.90
C SER A 332 -24.07 16.22 20.47
N ASN A 333 -23.35 15.66 19.48
CA ASN A 333 -23.54 14.28 19.07
C ASN A 333 -22.79 13.35 20.03
N ASN A 334 -23.51 12.47 20.74
CA ASN A 334 -22.92 11.57 21.72
C ASN A 334 -21.72 10.76 21.17
N GLY A 335 -21.76 10.27 19.94
CA GLY A 335 -20.67 9.45 19.37
C GLY A 335 -19.35 10.21 19.19
N VAL A 336 -19.41 11.53 18.96
CA VAL A 336 -18.24 12.35 18.64
C VAL A 336 -17.31 12.55 19.85
N PRO A 337 -17.78 12.98 21.04
CA PRO A 337 -16.92 13.08 22.23
C PRO A 337 -16.25 11.77 22.59
N LYS A 338 -16.96 10.64 22.51
CA LYS A 338 -16.37 9.31 22.76
C LYS A 338 -15.21 9.03 21.81
N SER A 339 -15.44 9.22 20.52
CA SER A 339 -14.43 8.97 19.48
C SER A 339 -13.20 9.87 19.64
N ALA A 340 -13.42 11.16 19.90
CA ALA A 340 -12.35 12.13 20.13
C ALA A 340 -11.52 11.80 21.38
N VAL A 341 -12.17 11.41 22.48
CA VAL A 341 -11.50 10.99 23.72
C VAL A 341 -10.65 9.75 23.49
N GLN A 342 -11.17 8.74 22.78
CA GLN A 342 -10.41 7.52 22.47
C GLN A 342 -9.14 7.83 21.68
N VAL A 343 -9.24 8.70 20.67
CA VAL A 343 -8.07 9.12 19.87
C VAL A 343 -7.06 9.88 20.74
N ILE A 344 -7.49 10.87 21.54
CA ILE A 344 -6.57 11.61 22.43
C ILE A 344 -5.93 10.69 23.48
N HIS A 345 -6.68 9.73 24.02
CA HIS A 345 -6.16 8.76 24.99
C HIS A 345 -5.01 7.94 24.40
N VAL A 346 -5.16 7.38 23.19
CA VAL A 346 -4.08 6.67 22.50
C VAL A 346 -2.89 7.58 22.19
N LEU A 347 -3.14 8.82 21.78
CA LEU A 347 -2.07 9.77 21.47
C LEU A 347 -1.32 10.27 22.71
N SER A 348 -1.91 10.19 23.89
CA SER A 348 -1.27 10.61 25.14
C SER A 348 -0.05 9.75 25.51
N ASP A 349 0.05 8.53 24.98
CA ASP A 349 1.24 7.68 25.13
C ASP A 349 2.47 8.27 24.42
N ASN A 350 2.29 9.10 23.39
CA ASN A 350 3.37 9.71 22.61
C ASN A 350 3.77 11.11 23.15
N GLU A 351 5.06 11.33 23.48
CA GLU A 351 5.54 12.59 24.07
C GLU A 351 5.41 13.80 23.12
N ILE A 352 5.69 13.61 21.83
CA ILE A 352 5.62 14.69 20.83
C ILE A 352 4.17 15.14 20.67
N CYS A 353 3.22 14.20 20.68
CA CYS A 353 1.79 14.49 20.71
C CYS A 353 1.41 15.27 21.96
N VAL A 354 1.79 14.83 23.16
CA VAL A 354 1.46 15.52 24.42
C VAL A 354 2.01 16.94 24.45
N ARG A 355 3.23 17.18 23.95
CA ARG A 355 3.76 18.55 23.80
C ARG A 355 2.86 19.42 22.91
N SER A 356 2.34 18.87 21.81
CA SER A 356 1.39 19.58 20.94
C SER A 356 0.02 19.77 21.59
N MET A 357 -0.43 18.82 22.43
CA MET A 357 -1.65 18.96 23.23
C MET A 357 -1.49 20.07 24.27
N ALA A 358 -0.32 20.19 24.91
CA ALA A 358 0.01 21.25 25.86
C ALA A 358 -0.05 22.65 25.24
N ALA A 359 0.34 22.76 23.97
CA ALA A 359 0.21 24.01 23.19
C ALA A 359 -1.25 24.35 22.82
N THR A 360 -2.20 23.42 22.98
CA THR A 360 -3.62 23.67 22.73
C THR A 360 -4.27 24.26 23.98
N ASN A 361 -4.40 25.60 24.02
CA ASN A 361 -4.79 26.37 25.22
C ASN A 361 -6.13 26.01 25.88
N ASP A 362 -7.05 25.37 25.15
CA ASP A 362 -8.39 25.02 25.65
C ASP A 362 -8.59 23.50 25.79
N GLY A 363 -7.53 22.70 25.64
CA GLY A 363 -7.63 21.23 25.60
C GLY A 363 -8.26 20.64 26.86
N ILE A 364 -7.82 21.10 28.04
CA ILE A 364 -8.36 20.67 29.33
C ILE A 364 -9.85 21.02 29.48
N SER A 365 -10.27 22.20 29.02
CA SER A 365 -11.69 22.61 29.07
C SER A 365 -12.57 21.66 28.25
N TYR A 366 -12.11 21.24 27.07
CA TYR A 366 -12.84 20.28 26.25
C TYR A 366 -12.89 18.87 26.86
N MET A 367 -11.84 18.44 27.56
CA MET A 367 -11.84 17.16 28.29
C MET A 367 -12.83 17.17 29.46
N ILE A 368 -12.96 18.29 30.20
CA ILE A 368 -13.98 18.46 31.24
C ILE A 368 -15.38 18.34 30.62
N LYS A 369 -15.65 19.08 29.53
CA LYS A 369 -16.94 18.99 28.82
C LYS A 369 -17.26 17.58 28.30
N ALA A 370 -16.25 16.83 27.87
CA ALA A 370 -16.42 15.44 27.45
C ALA A 370 -16.93 14.56 28.61
N MET A 371 -16.34 14.72 29.80
CA MET A 371 -16.75 13.99 31.00
C MET A 371 -18.12 14.41 31.52
N GLU A 372 -18.45 15.70 31.43
CA GLU A 372 -19.78 16.23 31.82
C GLU A 372 -20.89 15.73 30.89
N SER A 373 -20.62 15.67 29.58
CA SER A 373 -21.58 15.17 28.59
C SER A 373 -21.69 13.65 28.59
N ARG A 374 -20.59 12.94 28.86
CA ARG A 374 -20.50 11.48 28.80
C ARG A 374 -19.75 10.91 30.01
N PRO A 375 -20.48 10.49 31.07
CA PRO A 375 -19.86 9.86 32.24
C PRO A 375 -19.12 8.55 31.92
N ASP A 376 -19.51 7.85 30.85
CA ASP A 376 -18.92 6.57 30.43
C ASP A 376 -17.47 6.72 29.94
N VAL A 377 -17.08 7.90 29.44
CA VAL A 377 -15.72 8.16 28.96
C VAL A 377 -14.78 8.69 30.06
N ALA A 378 -15.29 8.94 31.27
CA ALA A 378 -14.54 9.56 32.36
C ALA A 378 -13.26 8.78 32.73
N ASN A 379 -13.32 7.44 32.68
CA ASN A 379 -12.14 6.61 32.94
C ASN A 379 -11.01 6.86 31.93
N LEU A 380 -11.34 6.86 30.63
CA LEU A 380 -10.39 7.11 29.54
C LEU A 380 -9.82 8.53 29.61
N VAL A 381 -10.66 9.53 29.89
CA VAL A 381 -10.22 10.91 30.07
C VAL A 381 -9.25 11.05 31.24
N CYS A 382 -9.56 10.46 32.40
CA CYS A 382 -8.69 10.53 33.58
C CYS A 382 -7.35 9.82 33.35
N GLU A 383 -7.35 8.69 32.64
CA GLU A 383 -6.11 8.01 32.27
C GLU A 383 -5.28 8.84 31.28
N ALA A 384 -5.91 9.44 30.26
CA ALA A 384 -5.23 10.32 29.32
C ALA A 384 -4.63 11.54 30.03
N LEU A 385 -5.37 12.17 30.95
CA LEU A 385 -4.90 13.27 31.79
C LEU A 385 -3.67 12.86 32.60
N TYR A 386 -3.72 11.70 33.28
CA TYR A 386 -2.56 11.20 34.01
C TYR A 386 -1.33 11.03 33.10
N LYS A 387 -1.48 10.34 31.96
CA LYS A 387 -0.39 10.15 30.98
C LYS A 387 0.18 11.47 30.48
N MET A 388 -0.68 12.47 30.27
CA MET A 388 -0.27 13.81 29.84
C MET A 388 0.50 14.56 30.95
N PHE A 389 0.02 14.55 32.19
CA PHE A 389 0.67 15.23 33.32
C PHE A 389 1.97 14.53 33.76
N GLU A 390 2.07 13.21 33.60
CA GLU A 390 3.29 12.45 33.91
C GLU A 390 4.51 12.93 33.10
N LYS A 391 4.28 13.54 31.93
CA LYS A 391 5.33 14.08 31.06
C LYS A 391 5.82 15.48 31.47
N ASN A 392 5.28 16.04 32.55
CA ASN A 392 5.74 17.29 33.18
C ASN A 392 5.80 18.51 32.24
N HIS A 393 4.79 18.70 31.38
CA HIS A 393 4.62 19.95 30.65
C HIS A 393 3.89 20.99 31.49
N THR A 394 4.57 22.09 31.82
CA THR A 394 4.06 23.17 32.66
C THR A 394 2.79 23.81 32.11
N GLU A 395 2.67 23.96 30.79
CA GLU A 395 1.48 24.56 30.15
C GLU A 395 0.21 23.75 30.42
N LEU A 396 0.31 22.43 30.56
CA LEU A 396 -0.84 21.58 30.92
C LEU A 396 -1.32 21.87 32.34
N VAL A 397 -0.41 22.03 33.28
CA VAL A 397 -0.76 22.32 34.69
C VAL A 397 -1.33 23.73 34.81
N ALA A 398 -0.79 24.70 34.07
CA ALA A 398 -1.35 26.04 33.96
C ALA A 398 -2.81 26.01 33.45
N GLN A 399 -3.10 25.22 32.41
CA GLN A 399 -4.46 25.02 31.92
C GLN A 399 -5.37 24.34 32.97
N ALA A 400 -4.86 23.34 33.69
CA ALA A 400 -5.61 22.63 34.72
C ALA A 400 -6.07 23.57 35.86
N VAL A 401 -5.21 24.50 36.27
CA VAL A 401 -5.57 25.56 37.24
C VAL A 401 -6.57 26.53 36.62
N LYS A 402 -6.30 27.04 35.42
CA LYS A 402 -7.16 28.03 34.72
C LYS A 402 -8.60 27.56 34.55
N PHE A 403 -8.82 26.27 34.28
CA PHE A 403 -10.14 25.69 34.05
C PHE A 403 -10.68 24.88 35.23
N ASP A 404 -10.14 25.09 36.44
CA ASP A 404 -10.60 24.45 37.68
C ASP A 404 -10.63 22.90 37.62
N LEU A 405 -9.77 22.27 36.80
CA LEU A 405 -9.72 20.80 36.64
C LEU A 405 -9.48 20.11 37.99
N VAL A 406 -8.63 20.68 38.84
CA VAL A 406 -8.30 20.11 40.17
C VAL A 406 -9.55 19.97 41.04
N LYS A 407 -10.42 21.00 41.07
CA LYS A 407 -11.67 20.96 41.82
C LYS A 407 -12.65 19.97 41.20
N TYR A 408 -12.74 19.95 39.87
CA TYR A 408 -13.58 19.01 39.13
C TYR A 408 -13.22 17.54 39.46
N LEU A 409 -11.93 17.20 39.41
CA LEU A 409 -11.43 15.87 39.74
C LEU A 409 -11.67 15.47 41.21
N LEU A 410 -11.58 16.42 42.16
CA LEU A 410 -11.91 16.18 43.56
C LEU A 410 -13.41 15.87 43.76
N ASN A 411 -14.29 16.63 43.10
CA ASN A 411 -15.73 16.36 43.12
C ASN A 411 -16.05 14.98 42.51
N LEU A 412 -15.32 14.61 41.46
CA LEU A 412 -15.46 13.31 40.80
C LEU A 412 -14.99 12.13 41.69
N LEU A 413 -13.98 12.36 42.54
CA LEU A 413 -13.52 11.40 43.57
C LEU A 413 -14.56 11.17 44.68
N ASP A 414 -15.27 12.22 45.08
CA ASP A 414 -16.34 12.17 46.10
C ASP A 414 -17.61 11.49 45.56
N GLY A 415 -17.87 11.66 44.26
CA GLY A 415 -18.99 11.05 43.57
C GLY A 415 -18.98 9.51 43.53
N LYS A 416 -20.17 8.96 43.23
CA LYS A 416 -20.38 7.52 43.00
C LYS A 416 -19.94 7.04 41.61
N LEU A 417 -19.54 7.95 40.71
CA LEU A 417 -19.14 7.64 39.32
C LEU A 417 -20.20 6.77 38.59
N GLU A 418 -21.48 7.12 38.77
CA GLU A 418 -22.60 6.39 38.16
C GLU A 418 -22.50 6.48 36.62
N GLY A 419 -22.20 5.35 35.97
CA GLY A 419 -21.98 5.26 34.52
C GLY A 419 -20.54 4.95 34.09
N SER A 420 -19.56 4.95 34.99
CA SER A 420 -18.21 4.42 34.71
C SER A 420 -18.18 2.90 34.85
N GLU A 421 -17.63 2.20 33.85
CA GLU A 421 -17.47 0.73 33.89
C GLU A 421 -16.59 0.26 35.05
N ASN A 422 -15.61 1.07 35.45
CA ASN A 422 -14.71 0.74 36.55
C ASN A 422 -14.43 1.98 37.44
N PRO A 423 -15.32 2.26 38.42
CA PRO A 423 -15.17 3.40 39.32
C PRO A 423 -13.85 3.39 40.11
N ALA A 424 -13.37 2.21 40.54
CA ALA A 424 -12.13 2.11 41.31
C ALA A 424 -10.90 2.47 40.48
N ALA A 425 -10.83 1.98 39.23
CA ALA A 425 -9.76 2.34 38.30
C ALA A 425 -9.78 3.85 38.00
N THR A 426 -10.96 4.43 37.76
CA THR A 426 -11.10 5.87 37.53
C THR A 426 -10.58 6.68 38.73
N LYS A 427 -10.98 6.34 39.96
CA LYS A 427 -10.46 7.01 41.17
C LYS A 427 -8.94 6.90 41.29
N ALA A 428 -8.36 5.74 40.99
CA ALA A 428 -6.91 5.57 40.99
C ALA A 428 -6.21 6.46 39.95
N GLN A 429 -6.75 6.57 38.72
CA GLN A 429 -6.20 7.46 37.69
C GLN A 429 -6.31 8.93 38.08
N ILE A 430 -7.42 9.34 38.71
CA ILE A 430 -7.58 10.70 39.22
C ILE A 430 -6.48 11.02 40.25
N VAL A 431 -6.27 10.15 41.24
CA VAL A 431 -5.22 10.37 42.26
C VAL A 431 -3.83 10.44 41.62
N LYS A 432 -3.54 9.58 40.63
CA LYS A 432 -2.28 9.63 39.88
C LYS A 432 -2.10 10.94 39.12
N ALA A 433 -3.13 11.42 38.42
CA ALA A 433 -3.13 12.71 37.73
C ALA A 433 -2.90 13.89 38.69
N LEU A 434 -3.61 13.91 39.82
CA LEU A 434 -3.44 14.94 40.86
C LEU A 434 -2.01 14.95 41.41
N LYS A 435 -1.44 13.78 41.74
CA LYS A 435 -0.05 13.66 42.19
C LYS A 435 0.94 14.10 41.12
N ALA A 436 0.72 13.76 39.85
CA ALA A 436 1.58 14.19 38.75
C ALA A 436 1.61 15.73 38.63
N MET A 437 0.46 16.39 38.74
CA MET A 437 0.39 17.87 38.70
C MET A 437 1.15 18.55 39.84
N THR A 438 1.20 17.96 41.03
CA THR A 438 1.98 18.52 42.16
C THR A 438 3.49 18.50 41.95
N ARG A 439 3.99 17.74 40.97
CA ARG A 439 5.43 17.67 40.64
C ARG A 439 5.90 18.85 39.78
N ASP A 440 4.98 19.62 39.21
CA ASP A 440 5.33 20.80 38.41
C ASP A 440 5.96 21.90 39.28
N LEU A 441 7.06 22.48 38.78
CA LEU A 441 7.87 23.44 39.54
C LEU A 441 7.26 24.85 39.61
N THR A 442 6.27 25.17 38.78
CA THR A 442 5.74 26.53 38.64
C THR A 442 4.34 26.67 39.22
N HIS A 443 3.45 25.73 38.92
CA HIS A 443 2.05 25.72 39.34
C HIS A 443 1.74 24.60 40.34
N GLY A 444 2.70 23.69 40.62
CA GLY A 444 2.50 22.59 41.55
C GLY A 444 2.17 23.03 42.98
N GLU A 445 2.73 24.15 43.46
CA GLU A 445 2.38 24.72 44.77
C GLU A 445 0.93 25.20 44.82
N GLU A 446 0.43 25.81 43.74
CA GLU A 446 -0.95 26.26 43.63
C GLU A 446 -1.93 25.08 43.62
N VAL A 447 -1.59 24.02 42.86
CA VAL A 447 -2.33 22.75 42.88
C VAL A 447 -2.33 22.15 44.29
N ASN A 448 -1.18 22.13 44.97
CA ASN A 448 -1.09 21.57 46.32
C ASN A 448 -1.93 22.36 47.35
N LYS A 449 -1.98 23.70 47.24
CA LYS A 449 -2.88 24.53 48.07
C LYS A 449 -4.35 24.15 47.90
N ILE A 450 -4.79 23.92 46.66
CA ILE A 450 -6.17 23.49 46.37
C ILE A 450 -6.44 22.09 46.95
N LEU A 451 -5.47 21.17 46.82
CA LEU A 451 -5.57 19.82 47.34
C LEU A 451 -5.59 19.76 48.88
N GLU A 452 -4.76 20.57 49.55
CA GLU A 452 -4.72 20.67 51.03
C GLU A 452 -5.99 21.28 51.63
N ALA A 453 -6.67 22.17 50.90
CA ALA A 453 -7.95 22.71 51.30
C ALA A 453 -9.10 21.69 51.22
N SER A 454 -8.91 20.55 50.54
CA SER A 454 -9.95 19.54 50.33
C SER A 454 -9.92 18.44 51.39
N SER A 455 -11.05 18.24 52.08
CA SER A 455 -11.26 17.12 53.00
C SER A 455 -11.26 15.76 52.29
N ILE A 456 -11.68 15.72 51.02
CA ILE A 456 -11.73 14.50 50.20
C ILE A 456 -10.29 14.02 49.95
N TRP A 457 -9.39 14.93 49.56
CA TRP A 457 -8.00 14.58 49.26
C TRP A 457 -7.26 13.95 50.44
N ALA A 458 -7.55 14.37 51.66
CA ALA A 458 -6.95 13.80 52.88
C ALA A 458 -7.17 12.27 52.99
N SER A 459 -8.29 11.76 52.46
CA SER A 459 -8.61 10.32 52.48
C SER A 459 -7.83 9.51 51.44
N TYR A 460 -7.34 10.15 50.37
CA TYR A 460 -6.71 9.49 49.22
C TYR A 460 -5.20 9.77 49.07
N ARG A 461 -4.67 10.81 49.74
CA ARG A 461 -3.27 11.25 49.64
C ARG A 461 -2.26 10.10 49.87
N ASP A 462 -2.46 9.34 50.95
CA ASP A 462 -1.48 8.35 51.42
C ASP A 462 -1.78 6.91 50.96
N GLN A 463 -2.87 6.69 50.23
CA GLN A 463 -3.21 5.36 49.71
C GLN A 463 -2.25 4.98 48.55
N LYS A 464 -1.62 3.80 48.65
CA LYS A 464 -0.89 3.18 47.53
C LYS A 464 -1.90 2.46 46.63
N HIS A 465 -2.10 2.98 45.41
CA HIS A 465 -3.13 2.50 44.49
C HIS A 465 -2.65 1.39 43.53
N ASP A 466 -1.47 0.81 43.78
CA ASP A 466 -0.92 -0.30 42.97
C ASP A 466 -1.74 -1.60 43.12
N LEU A 467 -2.68 -1.67 44.07
CA LEU A 467 -3.55 -2.83 44.29
C LEU A 467 -4.79 -2.89 43.38
N PHE A 468 -5.03 -1.89 42.52
CA PHE A 468 -6.21 -1.85 41.62
C PHE A 468 -5.91 -2.37 40.20
N ILE A 469 -5.05 -3.39 40.07
CA ILE A 469 -4.85 -4.10 38.79
C ILE A 469 -5.71 -5.36 38.79
N SER A 470 -6.89 -5.29 38.18
CA SER A 470 -7.63 -6.46 37.69
C SER A 470 -7.43 -6.57 36.18
N ASP A 471 -6.86 -7.70 35.77
CA ASP A 471 -6.74 -8.28 34.42
C ASP A 471 -6.17 -7.42 33.29
N ARG A 472 -4.83 -7.46 33.17
CA ARG A 472 -4.26 -7.58 31.82
C ARG A 472 -4.62 -8.99 31.31
N PRO A 473 -5.29 -9.17 30.17
CA PRO A 473 -5.22 -10.45 29.49
C PRO A 473 -3.76 -10.63 29.08
N ILE A 474 -3.05 -11.49 29.81
CA ILE A 474 -1.77 -12.02 29.37
C ILE A 474 -2.08 -12.85 28.11
N ALA A 475 -1.96 -12.21 26.96
CA ALA A 475 -1.88 -12.91 25.70
C ALA A 475 -0.60 -13.73 25.70
N GLY A 476 -0.76 -15.04 25.95
CA GLY A 476 0.29 -16.03 25.77
C GLY A 476 0.54 -16.87 27.01
N TYR A 477 -0.23 -17.95 27.17
CA TYR A 477 0.31 -19.27 27.46
C TYR A 477 -0.76 -20.35 27.16
N LEU A 478 -0.51 -21.10 26.09
CA LEU A 478 -0.87 -22.51 25.87
C LEU A 478 -2.30 -22.98 26.20
N THR A 479 -3.18 -22.98 25.20
CA THR A 479 -4.08 -24.13 24.98
C THR A 479 -3.64 -24.83 23.71
N GLY A 480 -2.98 -25.97 23.86
CA GLY A 480 -2.67 -26.86 22.75
C GLY A 480 -3.90 -27.67 22.36
N SER A 481 -4.25 -27.66 21.07
CA SER A 481 -4.71 -28.85 20.36
C SER A 481 -4.67 -28.66 18.85
N MET A 482 -3.66 -29.30 18.25
CA MET A 482 -3.66 -30.03 16.97
C MET A 482 -3.91 -29.29 15.65
N GLY A 483 -2.83 -29.09 14.88
CA GLY A 483 -2.89 -28.99 13.42
C GLY A 483 -1.71 -28.26 12.77
N ALA A 484 -0.84 -29.04 12.11
CA ALA A 484 0.21 -28.63 11.15
C ALA A 484 1.56 -28.11 11.72
N ALA A 485 2.61 -28.49 11.01
CA ALA A 485 3.97 -28.72 11.48
C ALA A 485 5.01 -27.86 10.74
N GLY A 486 6.14 -27.59 11.42
CA GLY A 486 7.40 -27.08 10.85
C GLY A 486 7.42 -25.57 10.57
N TYR A 487 8.38 -24.75 10.98
CA TYR A 487 9.75 -24.91 11.42
C TYR A 487 10.05 -23.75 12.41
N LEU A 488 10.55 -24.05 13.62
CA LEU A 488 11.08 -23.05 14.55
C LEU A 488 12.60 -23.18 14.62
N THR A 489 13.32 -22.18 14.12
CA THR A 489 14.76 -22.01 14.40
C THR A 489 14.94 -21.30 15.73
N MET A 490 15.50 -22.01 16.72
CA MET A 490 15.76 -21.53 18.08
C MET A 490 16.80 -20.39 18.13
N GLY A 491 16.54 -19.39 18.97
CA GLY A 491 17.56 -18.51 19.55
C GLY A 491 17.94 -18.99 20.97
N PRO A 492 19.18 -18.74 21.44
CA PRO A 492 19.73 -19.38 22.63
C PRO A 492 19.43 -18.60 23.91
N ASN A 493 19.10 -19.30 24.99
CA ASN A 493 19.27 -18.81 26.35
C ASN A 493 20.04 -19.87 27.16
N ASN A 494 21.20 -19.46 27.66
CA ASN A 494 22.12 -20.24 28.46
C ASN A 494 21.99 -19.81 29.94
N PRO A 495 21.74 -20.71 30.89
CA PRO A 495 22.02 -20.47 32.31
C PRO A 495 23.42 -21.00 32.66
N SER A 496 24.14 -20.23 33.44
CA SER A 496 25.51 -20.47 33.88
C SER A 496 25.60 -21.51 35.02
N ASN A 497 26.77 -22.19 35.03
CA ASN A 497 27.37 -23.05 36.07
C ASN A 497 26.88 -24.51 36.19
N ILE A 498 27.67 -25.45 35.63
CA ILE A 498 28.25 -26.61 36.33
C ILE A 498 29.51 -27.06 35.55
N THR A 499 30.61 -27.24 36.27
CA THR A 499 31.92 -27.75 35.86
C THR A 499 31.91 -29.26 35.65
N SER A 500 32.56 -29.77 34.59
CA SER A 500 33.57 -30.87 34.64
C SER A 500 33.81 -31.52 33.26
N LYS A 501 35.07 -31.92 33.05
CA LYS A 501 35.71 -32.37 31.80
C LYS A 501 35.08 -33.64 31.17
N PRO A 502 35.26 -33.86 29.85
CA PRO A 502 34.81 -35.07 29.17
C PRO A 502 35.77 -36.26 29.41
N PRO A 503 35.28 -37.52 29.46
CA PRO A 503 36.15 -38.69 29.50
C PRO A 503 36.74 -39.04 28.12
N PRO A 504 37.95 -39.64 28.04
CA PRO A 504 38.69 -39.82 26.79
C PRO A 504 38.30 -41.11 26.04
N VAL A 505 38.39 -41.06 24.71
CA VAL A 505 38.18 -42.19 23.80
C VAL A 505 39.50 -42.95 23.62
N GLU A 506 39.54 -44.24 23.97
CA GLU A 506 40.69 -45.11 23.74
C GLU A 506 40.89 -45.41 22.25
N HIS A 507 42.06 -45.05 21.70
CA HIS A 507 42.57 -45.58 20.43
C HIS A 507 43.63 -46.64 20.72
N LYS A 508 43.32 -47.90 20.38
CA LYS A 508 44.32 -48.98 20.27
C LYS A 508 45.12 -48.80 18.98
N THR A 509 46.39 -48.43 19.10
CA THR A 509 47.40 -48.62 18.04
C THR A 509 48.31 -49.77 18.43
N THR A 510 48.16 -50.86 17.68
CA THR A 510 49.18 -51.92 17.54
C THR A 510 50.34 -51.40 16.69
N ASN A 511 51.57 -51.56 17.17
CA ASN A 511 52.73 -51.95 16.35
C ASN A 511 53.82 -52.52 17.27
N GLY A 512 54.33 -53.69 16.92
CA GLY A 512 55.15 -54.53 17.78
C GLY A 512 56.66 -54.26 17.73
N ALA A 513 57.38 -54.99 18.60
CA ALA A 513 58.77 -55.42 18.41
C ALA A 513 59.18 -56.38 19.54
N THR A 514 59.17 -57.68 19.29
CA THR A 514 60.30 -58.64 19.43
C THR A 514 59.81 -60.05 19.16
#